data_AF-A0A3G4W954-F1
#
_entry.id   AF-A0A3G4W954-F1
#
_cell.length_a   1.000
_cell.length_b   1.000
_cell.length_c   1.000
_cell.angle_alpha   90.00
_cell.angle_beta   90.00
_cell.angle_gamma   90.00
#
_symmetry.space_group_name_H-M   'P 1'
#
loop_
_entity.id
_entity.type
_entity.pdbx_description
1 polymer ?
#
loop_
_entity_poly.entity_id
_entity_poly.type
_entity_poly.pdbx_seq_one_letter_code
_entity_poly.pdbx_strand_id
1 'polypeptide(L)'
;MAPVDYVPDTHNTLTHDPRYAHVSGGQVLQDGDGGHLNVAQDSLTRVLRGVCDNPENFANLYDAERAQAARTLDGASASYGSDKDWENRTADVGMGSGVFNAIGADVVLDQRDSKKAWIDDVARYSYHGVGAPLTLIPGIGDTAQRMVDAATYEWSKDVKAEADQIANVGVAKEMGAKAQGSHDLINQWAGSRGRDPMTDSVVNYLRDQSDLHYSASRNQALADLHRGLS
;
A
#
# COMPACT_ATOMS: atom_id res chain seq x y z
N MET A 1 18.17 -7.33 -12.69
CA MET A 1 17.26 -6.18 -12.56
C MET A 1 16.00 -6.74 -11.95
N ALA A 2 15.73 -6.39 -10.70
CA ALA A 2 14.69 -7.03 -9.92
C ALA A 2 13.41 -6.16 -9.95
N PRO A 3 12.21 -6.73 -9.78
CA PRO A 3 10.95 -5.96 -9.72
C PRO A 3 10.98 -4.81 -8.71
N VAL A 4 11.85 -4.88 -7.69
CA VAL A 4 12.05 -3.85 -6.66
C VAL A 4 12.60 -2.53 -7.21
N ASP A 5 13.31 -2.55 -8.35
CA ASP A 5 13.87 -1.35 -8.98
C ASP A 5 12.77 -0.38 -9.47
N TYR A 6 11.56 -0.89 -9.68
CA TYR A 6 10.39 -0.14 -10.17
C TYR A 6 9.37 0.18 -9.08
N VAL A 7 9.68 -0.08 -7.81
CA VAL A 7 8.77 0.19 -6.68
C VAL A 7 8.31 1.65 -6.62
N PRO A 8 9.17 2.66 -6.85
CA PRO A 8 8.72 4.05 -6.94
C PRO A 8 7.69 4.25 -8.05
N ASP A 9 7.91 3.65 -9.22
CA ASP A 9 7.01 3.77 -10.36
C ASP A 9 5.65 3.11 -10.10
N THR A 10 5.65 1.93 -9.48
CA THR A 10 4.40 1.25 -9.11
C THR A 10 3.65 2.04 -8.05
N HIS A 11 4.33 2.53 -7.00
CA HIS A 11 3.71 3.37 -5.97
C HIS A 11 3.07 4.61 -6.60
N ASN A 12 3.84 5.38 -7.36
CA ASN A 12 3.37 6.64 -7.96
C ASN A 12 2.23 6.42 -8.97
N THR A 13 2.25 5.31 -9.71
CA THR A 13 1.13 4.94 -10.59
C THR A 13 -0.12 4.58 -9.80
N LEU A 14 0.02 3.81 -8.71
CA LEU A 14 -1.10 3.40 -7.85
C LEU A 14 -1.69 4.56 -7.03
N THR A 15 -0.88 5.55 -6.67
CA THR A 15 -1.30 6.74 -5.91
C THR A 15 -1.72 7.91 -6.80
N HIS A 16 -1.79 7.71 -8.12
CA HIS A 16 -2.18 8.73 -9.10
C HIS A 16 -1.29 9.99 -9.10
N ASP A 17 0.03 9.82 -8.92
CA ASP A 17 0.95 10.93 -9.15
C ASP A 17 0.75 11.45 -10.59
N PRO A 18 0.46 12.75 -10.79
CA PRO A 18 0.22 13.30 -12.12
C PRO A 18 1.39 13.11 -13.10
N ARG A 19 2.62 12.94 -12.60
CA ARG A 19 3.82 12.66 -13.39
C ARG A 19 3.79 11.26 -14.00
N TYR A 20 3.04 10.34 -13.40
CA TYR A 20 2.85 8.96 -13.83
C TYR A 20 1.50 8.74 -14.51
N ALA A 21 0.80 9.82 -14.86
CA ALA A 21 -0.42 9.72 -15.66
C ALA A 21 -0.12 9.00 -16.99
N HIS A 22 -0.84 7.91 -17.26
CA HIS A 22 -0.61 7.12 -18.46
C HIS A 22 -0.77 7.96 -19.73
N VAL A 23 0.27 8.00 -20.55
CA VAL A 23 0.23 8.64 -21.87
C VAL A 23 0.12 7.55 -22.93
N SER A 24 -1.00 7.52 -23.64
CA SER A 24 -1.25 6.55 -24.72
C SER A 24 -0.27 6.74 -25.88
N GLY A 25 0.11 5.66 -26.57
CA GLY A 25 0.84 5.74 -27.85
C GLY A 25 2.35 5.48 -27.77
N GLY A 26 2.83 4.79 -26.72
CA GLY A 26 4.22 4.32 -26.66
C GLY A 26 5.25 5.39 -26.32
N GLN A 27 4.82 6.51 -25.73
CA GLN A 27 5.76 7.50 -25.22
C GLN A 27 6.48 6.95 -23.98
N VAL A 28 7.81 7.06 -24.00
CA VAL A 28 8.64 6.69 -22.86
C VAL A 28 8.47 7.75 -21.78
N LEU A 29 8.00 7.34 -20.60
CA LEU A 29 8.07 8.18 -19.42
C LEU A 29 9.53 8.21 -18.96
N GLN A 30 10.15 9.39 -18.91
CA GLN A 30 11.55 9.55 -18.57
C GLN A 30 11.77 10.88 -17.84
N ASP A 31 12.63 10.88 -16.83
CA ASP A 31 13.16 12.09 -16.20
C ASP A 31 14.70 12.05 -16.09
N GLY A 32 15.27 12.86 -15.19
CA GLY A 32 16.71 12.93 -14.96
C GLY A 32 17.32 11.65 -14.37
N ASP A 33 16.51 10.79 -13.78
CA ASP A 33 16.91 9.55 -13.11
C ASP A 33 16.74 8.31 -14.01
N GLY A 34 16.01 8.42 -15.12
CA GLY A 34 15.93 7.37 -16.14
C GLY A 34 14.55 7.17 -16.73
N GLY A 35 14.36 6.05 -17.43
CA GLY A 35 13.06 5.65 -17.96
C GLY A 35 12.20 4.95 -16.90
N HIS A 36 10.91 5.23 -16.91
CA HIS A 36 9.92 4.75 -15.94
C HIS A 36 8.87 3.84 -16.58
N LEU A 37 8.17 3.07 -15.76
CA LEU A 37 6.96 2.36 -16.17
C LEU A 37 5.86 3.36 -16.58
N ASN A 38 5.37 3.23 -17.80
CA ASN A 38 4.20 3.95 -18.30
C ASN A 38 3.06 2.96 -18.55
N VAL A 39 2.25 2.73 -17.52
CA VAL A 39 1.13 1.77 -17.55
C VAL A 39 -0.10 2.40 -16.91
N ALA A 40 -1.29 2.10 -17.43
CA ALA A 40 -2.53 2.50 -16.79
C ALA A 40 -2.70 1.79 -15.43
N GLN A 41 -3.24 2.50 -14.44
CA GLN A 41 -3.37 1.98 -13.07
C GLN A 41 -4.19 0.69 -12.99
N ASP A 42 -5.28 0.59 -13.75
CA ASP A 42 -6.14 -0.60 -13.80
C ASP A 42 -5.37 -1.83 -14.31
N SER A 43 -4.54 -1.61 -15.33
CA SER A 43 -3.70 -2.62 -15.95
C SER A 43 -2.58 -3.04 -15.01
N LEU A 44 -1.96 -2.09 -14.31
CA LEU A 44 -0.96 -2.37 -13.28
C LEU A 44 -1.58 -3.19 -12.13
N THR A 45 -2.76 -2.83 -11.65
CA THR A 45 -3.48 -3.55 -10.59
C THR A 45 -3.72 -5.02 -10.98
N ARG A 46 -4.18 -5.28 -12.22
CA ARG A 46 -4.38 -6.65 -12.71
C ARG A 46 -3.07 -7.43 -12.85
N VAL A 47 -1.98 -6.77 -13.29
CA VAL A 47 -0.65 -7.40 -13.39
C VAL A 47 -0.13 -7.76 -12.00
N LEU A 48 -0.17 -6.82 -11.05
CA LEU A 48 0.27 -7.05 -9.67
C LEU A 48 -0.53 -8.18 -9.03
N ARG A 49 -1.85 -8.22 -9.25
CA ARG A 49 -2.67 -9.34 -8.80
C ARG A 49 -2.15 -10.68 -9.33
N GLY A 50 -1.94 -10.82 -10.64
CA GLY A 50 -1.47 -12.09 -11.21
C GLY A 50 -0.10 -12.53 -10.66
N VAL A 51 0.78 -11.58 -10.35
CA VAL A 51 2.07 -11.86 -9.70
C VAL A 51 1.89 -12.34 -8.25
N CYS A 52 0.88 -11.80 -7.55
CA CYS A 52 0.54 -12.07 -6.16
C CYS A 52 -0.17 -13.41 -5.90
N ASP A 53 -0.49 -14.20 -6.94
CA ASP A 53 -0.97 -15.59 -6.74
C ASP A 53 0.05 -16.42 -5.94
N ASN A 54 1.35 -16.09 -6.06
CA ASN A 54 2.40 -16.61 -5.18
C ASN A 54 2.50 -15.79 -3.87
N PRO A 55 2.37 -16.41 -2.68
CA PRO A 55 2.41 -15.71 -1.40
C PRO A 55 3.74 -15.01 -1.10
N GLU A 56 4.88 -15.52 -1.59
CA GLU A 56 6.19 -14.87 -1.43
C GLU A 56 6.27 -13.57 -2.25
N ASN A 57 5.75 -13.58 -3.48
CA ASN A 57 5.69 -12.39 -4.31
C ASN A 57 4.80 -11.32 -3.70
N PHE A 58 3.63 -11.70 -3.16
CA PHE A 58 2.76 -10.77 -2.45
C PHE A 58 3.49 -10.15 -1.24
N ALA A 59 4.12 -10.96 -0.40
CA ALA A 59 4.87 -10.48 0.76
C ALA A 59 5.94 -9.45 0.36
N ASN A 60 6.76 -9.80 -0.64
CA ASN A 60 7.83 -8.91 -1.14
C ASN A 60 7.30 -7.60 -1.71
N LEU A 61 6.22 -7.63 -2.50
CA LEU A 61 5.63 -6.44 -3.10
C LEU A 61 4.95 -5.55 -2.05
N TYR A 62 4.26 -6.15 -1.08
CA TYR A 62 3.62 -5.42 0.00
C TYR A 62 4.63 -4.76 0.94
N ASP A 63 5.71 -5.45 1.29
CA ASP A 63 6.79 -4.87 2.09
C ASP A 63 7.52 -3.75 1.34
N ALA A 64 7.73 -3.91 0.03
CA ALA A 64 8.32 -2.85 -0.80
C ALA A 64 7.41 -1.60 -0.88
N GLU A 65 6.10 -1.79 -1.03
CA GLU A 65 5.12 -0.69 -1.00
C GLU A 65 5.14 0.04 0.35
N ARG A 66 5.14 -0.69 1.47
CA ARG A 66 5.23 -0.08 2.82
C ARG A 66 6.51 0.73 2.99
N ALA A 67 7.62 0.25 2.45
CA ALA A 67 8.89 0.93 2.50
C ALA A 67 8.94 2.19 1.65
N GLN A 68 8.33 2.14 0.46
CA GLN A 68 8.17 3.32 -0.38
C GLN A 68 7.20 4.33 0.23
N ALA A 69 6.10 3.88 0.84
CA ALA A 69 5.18 4.73 1.59
C ALA A 69 5.87 5.42 2.79
N ALA A 70 6.71 4.69 3.51
CA ALA A 70 7.56 5.26 4.57
C ALA A 70 8.53 6.33 4.03
N ARG A 71 9.14 6.08 2.87
CA ARG A 71 10.00 7.07 2.17
C ARG A 71 9.21 8.30 1.71
N THR A 72 8.00 8.11 1.20
CA THR A 72 7.07 9.18 0.84
C THR A 72 6.76 10.05 2.06
N LEU A 73 6.51 9.44 3.23
CA LEU A 73 6.30 10.19 4.47
C LEU A 73 7.57 10.90 4.96
N ASP A 74 8.73 10.25 4.90
CA ASP A 74 10.01 10.83 5.34
C ASP A 74 10.33 12.13 4.56
N GLY A 75 10.00 12.16 3.26
CA GLY A 75 10.16 13.33 2.40
C GLY A 75 9.21 14.51 2.68
N ALA A 76 8.35 14.43 3.69
CA ALA A 76 7.41 15.50 4.04
C ALA A 76 8.11 16.77 4.56
N SER A 77 7.47 17.91 4.36
CA SER A 77 7.86 19.22 4.89
C SER A 77 8.10 19.14 6.40
N ALA A 78 9.15 19.80 6.91
CA ALA A 78 9.60 19.62 8.31
C ALA A 78 8.49 19.86 9.36
N SER A 79 7.54 20.75 9.05
CA SER A 79 6.42 21.12 9.92
C SER A 79 5.10 21.06 9.17
N TYR A 80 4.05 20.63 9.86
CA TYR A 80 2.68 20.70 9.35
C TYR A 80 2.30 22.15 8.99
N GLY A 81 1.75 22.35 7.81
CA GLY A 81 1.47 23.67 7.24
C GLY A 81 0.25 23.68 6.33
N SER A 82 0.01 24.82 5.68
CA SER A 82 -1.14 25.01 4.80
C SER A 82 -0.96 24.47 3.38
N ASP A 83 0.25 23.97 3.05
CA ASP A 83 0.63 23.48 1.73
C ASP A 83 0.09 22.08 1.39
N LYS A 84 -0.59 21.43 2.34
CA LYS A 84 -1.21 20.11 2.22
C LYS A 84 -0.22 18.96 1.98
N ASP A 85 1.08 19.20 2.18
CA ASP A 85 2.11 18.20 1.90
C ASP A 85 1.95 16.95 2.78
N TRP A 86 1.64 17.13 4.06
CA TRP A 86 1.40 16.02 4.98
C TRP A 86 0.15 15.24 4.59
N GLU A 87 -0.96 15.94 4.31
CA GLU A 87 -2.19 15.30 3.87
C GLU A 87 -2.00 14.47 2.61
N ASN A 88 -1.37 15.04 1.58
CA ASN A 88 -1.14 14.36 0.30
C ASN A 88 -0.32 13.09 0.48
N ARG A 89 0.76 13.14 1.27
CA ARG A 89 1.61 11.96 1.53
C ARG A 89 0.90 10.88 2.34
N THR A 90 0.06 11.27 3.31
CA THR A 90 -0.76 10.30 4.04
C THR A 90 -1.88 9.71 3.18
N ALA A 91 -2.41 10.48 2.24
CA ALA A 91 -3.32 9.97 1.22
C ALA A 91 -2.64 8.93 0.33
N ASP A 92 -1.38 9.16 -0.08
CA ASP A 92 -0.59 8.19 -0.85
C ASP A 92 -0.40 6.86 -0.11
N VAL A 93 -0.07 6.92 1.18
CA VAL A 93 0.05 5.74 2.06
C VAL A 93 -1.28 4.96 2.08
N GLY A 94 -2.40 5.68 2.24
CA GLY A 94 -3.74 5.09 2.20
C GLY A 94 -4.03 4.42 0.86
N MET A 95 -3.75 5.11 -0.25
CA MET A 95 -4.02 4.61 -1.60
C MET A 95 -3.27 3.31 -1.91
N GLY A 96 -1.96 3.27 -1.69
CA GLY A 96 -1.16 2.07 -1.92
C GLY A 96 -1.63 0.88 -1.05
N SER A 97 -1.88 1.15 0.24
CA SER A 97 -2.39 0.13 1.17
C SER A 97 -3.76 -0.41 0.75
N GLY A 98 -4.64 0.45 0.23
CA GLY A 98 -5.98 0.07 -0.24
C GLY A 98 -5.93 -0.86 -1.45
N VAL A 99 -5.05 -0.58 -2.42
CA VAL A 99 -4.83 -1.44 -3.60
C VAL A 99 -4.31 -2.81 -3.18
N PHE A 100 -3.29 -2.88 -2.33
CA PHE A 100 -2.74 -4.16 -1.86
C PHE A 100 -3.72 -4.97 -1.02
N ASN A 101 -4.58 -4.31 -0.23
CA ASN A 101 -5.65 -5.00 0.47
C ASN A 101 -6.66 -5.62 -0.51
N ALA A 102 -7.07 -4.90 -1.55
CA ALA A 102 -7.96 -5.41 -2.59
C ALA A 102 -7.34 -6.60 -3.34
N ILE A 103 -6.07 -6.52 -3.71
CA ILE A 103 -5.34 -7.63 -4.35
C ILE A 103 -5.28 -8.84 -3.44
N GLY A 104 -4.89 -8.66 -2.18
CA GLY A 104 -4.81 -9.75 -1.21
C GLY A 104 -6.17 -10.42 -0.99
N ALA A 105 -7.24 -9.62 -0.87
CA ALA A 105 -8.60 -10.12 -0.75
C ALA A 105 -9.04 -10.94 -1.98
N ASP A 106 -8.70 -10.46 -3.19
CA ASP A 106 -9.02 -11.15 -4.44
C ASP A 106 -8.28 -12.50 -4.58
N VAL A 107 -6.98 -12.55 -4.28
CA VAL A 107 -6.20 -13.81 -4.29
C VAL A 107 -6.80 -14.83 -3.31
N VAL A 108 -7.15 -14.35 -2.13
CA VAL A 108 -7.80 -15.13 -1.08
C VAL A 108 -9.16 -15.68 -1.52
N LEU A 109 -9.93 -14.88 -2.27
CA LEU A 109 -11.22 -15.29 -2.83
C LEU A 109 -11.09 -16.31 -3.94
N ASP A 110 -10.02 -16.27 -4.72
CA ASP A 110 -9.74 -17.29 -5.75
C ASP A 110 -9.27 -18.60 -5.15
N GLN A 111 -8.53 -18.53 -4.05
CA GLN A 111 -7.99 -19.68 -3.34
C GLN A 111 -8.90 -20.18 -2.21
N ARG A 112 -10.23 -20.22 -2.36
CA ARG A 112 -11.15 -20.50 -1.23
C ARG A 112 -10.77 -21.73 -0.38
N ASP A 113 -10.36 -22.81 -1.03
CA ASP A 113 -9.98 -24.06 -0.35
C ASP A 113 -8.58 -23.99 0.31
N SER A 114 -7.67 -23.19 -0.24
CA SER A 114 -6.30 -23.00 0.25
C SER A 114 -6.04 -21.64 0.93
N LYS A 115 -7.07 -20.81 1.14
CA LYS A 115 -7.01 -19.43 1.67
C LYS A 115 -6.16 -19.34 2.92
N LYS A 116 -6.39 -20.25 3.87
CA LYS A 116 -5.63 -20.25 5.14
C LYS A 116 -4.15 -20.51 4.91
N ALA A 117 -3.81 -21.47 4.06
CA ALA A 117 -2.43 -21.80 3.74
C ALA A 117 -1.72 -20.63 3.04
N TRP A 118 -2.37 -20.00 2.06
CA TRP A 118 -1.80 -18.82 1.39
C TRP A 118 -1.50 -17.71 2.39
N ILE A 119 -2.42 -17.41 3.30
CA ILE A 119 -2.22 -16.37 4.31
C ILE A 119 -1.10 -16.72 5.30
N ASP A 120 -1.07 -17.96 5.77
CA ASP A 120 -0.02 -18.43 6.68
C ASP A 120 1.36 -18.40 5.99
N ASP A 121 1.42 -18.68 4.70
CA ASP A 121 2.63 -18.58 3.90
C ASP A 121 3.04 -17.12 3.68
N VAL A 122 2.13 -16.19 3.35
CA VAL A 122 2.47 -14.75 3.27
C VAL A 122 3.02 -14.25 4.60
N ALA A 123 2.40 -14.61 5.73
CA ALA A 123 2.88 -14.22 7.05
C ALA A 123 4.28 -14.78 7.33
N ARG A 124 4.53 -16.04 6.95
CA ARG A 124 5.84 -16.67 7.04
C ARG A 124 6.89 -15.97 6.18
N TYR A 125 6.57 -15.65 4.93
CA TYR A 125 7.48 -14.94 4.02
C TYR A 125 7.73 -13.51 4.45
N SER A 126 6.73 -12.81 4.98
CA SER A 126 6.94 -11.47 5.56
C SER A 126 7.90 -11.57 6.75
N TYR A 127 7.68 -12.51 7.69
CA TYR A 127 8.52 -12.65 8.88
C TYR A 127 9.96 -13.10 8.58
N HIS A 128 10.16 -14.04 7.63
CA HIS A 128 11.49 -14.47 7.21
C HIS A 128 12.13 -13.56 6.16
N GLY A 129 11.32 -12.76 5.46
CA GLY A 129 11.70 -11.76 4.47
C GLY A 129 12.07 -10.42 5.08
N VAL A 130 11.72 -10.13 6.33
CA VAL A 130 12.22 -8.97 7.10
C VAL A 130 13.77 -8.97 7.24
N GLY A 131 14.46 -10.05 6.82
CA GLY A 131 15.91 -10.12 6.64
C GLY A 131 16.44 -9.98 5.20
N ALA A 132 15.58 -9.89 4.18
CA ALA A 132 15.91 -9.76 2.76
C ALA A 132 15.29 -8.45 2.21
N PRO A 133 15.98 -7.70 1.35
CA PRO A 133 16.51 -6.45 1.83
C PRO A 133 15.65 -5.27 1.39
N LEU A 134 15.03 -4.57 2.35
CA LEU A 134 14.69 -3.16 2.19
C LEU A 134 15.92 -2.32 1.77
N THR A 135 17.12 -2.81 2.06
CA THR A 135 18.39 -2.26 1.56
C THR A 135 18.60 -2.41 0.05
N LEU A 136 17.74 -3.13 -0.69
CA LEU A 136 17.74 -3.17 -2.16
C LEU A 136 16.99 -2.01 -2.79
N ILE A 137 16.11 -1.32 -2.07
CA ILE A 137 15.41 -0.16 -2.60
C ILE A 137 16.36 1.04 -2.51
N PRO A 138 16.88 1.57 -3.63
CA PRO A 138 17.86 2.63 -3.59
C PRO A 138 17.29 3.89 -2.93
N GLY A 139 18.00 4.44 -1.94
CA GLY A 139 17.63 5.69 -1.30
C GLY A 139 16.60 5.59 -0.17
N ILE A 140 16.35 4.39 0.38
CA ILE A 140 15.71 4.26 1.70
C ILE A 140 16.72 4.67 2.77
N GLY A 141 16.40 5.73 3.52
CA GLY A 141 17.19 6.17 4.67
C GLY A 141 16.86 5.39 5.94
N ASP A 142 17.77 5.43 6.93
CA ASP A 142 17.62 4.80 8.25
C ASP A 142 16.26 5.09 8.92
N THR A 143 15.71 6.30 8.74
CA THR A 143 14.43 6.71 9.30
C THR A 143 13.26 5.91 8.72
N ALA A 144 13.18 5.83 7.38
CA ALA A 144 12.12 5.08 6.70
C ALA A 144 12.19 3.58 7.02
N GLN A 145 13.40 3.02 7.11
CA GLN A 145 13.58 1.63 7.54
C GLN A 145 13.05 1.41 8.97
N ARG A 146 13.40 2.28 9.92
CA ARG A 146 12.90 2.18 11.31
C ARG A 146 11.38 2.32 11.41
N MET A 147 10.77 3.13 10.54
CA MET A 147 9.32 3.27 10.49
C MET A 147 8.64 1.96 10.08
N VAL A 148 9.17 1.28 9.06
CA VAL A 148 8.65 -0.03 8.62
C VAL A 148 8.88 -1.09 9.68
N ASP A 149 10.09 -1.17 10.24
CA ASP A 149 10.46 -2.16 11.27
C ASP A 149 9.60 -2.02 12.53
N ALA A 150 9.23 -0.79 12.91
CA ALA A 150 8.40 -0.52 14.08
C ALA A 150 6.89 -0.73 13.81
N ALA A 151 6.46 -0.78 12.55
CA ALA A 151 5.07 -1.04 12.18
C ALA A 151 4.79 -2.56 12.24
N THR A 152 4.25 -3.00 13.38
CA THR A 152 4.04 -4.41 13.76
C THR A 152 2.70 -4.99 13.27
N TYR A 153 2.17 -4.45 12.17
CA TYR A 153 0.80 -4.73 11.76
C TYR A 153 0.59 -6.15 11.20
N GLU A 154 -0.50 -6.80 11.62
CA GLU A 154 -0.98 -8.06 11.05
C GLU A 154 -1.95 -7.82 9.89
N TRP A 155 -1.40 -7.50 8.72
CA TRP A 155 -2.12 -7.31 7.45
C TRP A 155 -3.15 -8.41 7.13
N SER A 156 -2.88 -9.65 7.58
CA SER A 156 -3.73 -10.80 7.31
C SER A 156 -5.19 -10.61 7.76
N LYS A 157 -5.42 -9.81 8.80
CA LYS A 157 -6.75 -9.54 9.35
C LYS A 157 -7.63 -8.74 8.40
N ASP A 158 -7.09 -7.67 7.81
CA ASP A 158 -7.85 -6.82 6.89
C ASP A 158 -8.18 -7.57 5.60
N VAL A 159 -7.22 -8.29 5.05
CA VAL A 159 -7.45 -9.10 3.84
C VAL A 159 -8.48 -10.20 4.08
N LYS A 160 -8.44 -10.88 5.24
CA LYS A 160 -9.47 -11.87 5.61
C LYS A 160 -10.84 -11.21 5.71
N ALA A 161 -10.93 -10.08 6.43
CA ALA A 161 -12.17 -9.36 6.64
C ALA A 161 -12.77 -8.87 5.31
N GLU A 162 -11.95 -8.29 4.43
CA GLU A 162 -12.38 -7.82 3.11
C GLU A 162 -12.86 -8.97 2.23
N ALA A 163 -12.10 -10.07 2.17
CA ALA A 163 -12.53 -11.24 1.41
C ALA A 163 -13.84 -11.84 1.96
N ASP A 164 -14.01 -11.89 3.28
CA ASP A 164 -15.24 -12.38 3.89
C ASP A 164 -16.42 -11.42 3.64
N GLN A 165 -16.18 -10.11 3.60
CA GLN A 165 -17.18 -9.09 3.23
C GLN A 165 -17.64 -9.27 1.78
N ILE A 166 -16.70 -9.42 0.83
CA ILE A 166 -17.01 -9.63 -0.59
C ILE A 166 -17.77 -10.95 -0.79
N ALA A 167 -17.35 -12.02 -0.11
CA ALA A 167 -17.99 -13.34 -0.22
C ALA A 167 -19.41 -13.36 0.36
N ASN A 168 -19.70 -12.55 1.36
CA ASN A 168 -20.95 -12.59 2.12
C ASN A 168 -21.78 -11.31 1.98
N VAL A 169 -22.12 -10.90 0.75
CA VAL A 169 -22.87 -9.66 0.38
C VAL A 169 -24.08 -9.31 1.29
N GLY A 170 -24.60 -10.24 2.10
CA GLY A 170 -25.64 -10.00 3.13
C GLY A 170 -25.18 -9.64 4.56
N VAL A 171 -23.90 -9.71 4.92
CA VAL A 171 -23.39 -9.34 6.26
C VAL A 171 -22.93 -7.88 6.25
N ALA A 172 -23.88 -6.98 6.02
CA ALA A 172 -23.67 -5.52 5.99
C ALA A 172 -23.49 -4.90 7.40
N LYS A 173 -22.71 -5.53 8.29
CA LYS A 173 -22.43 -4.96 9.62
C LYS A 173 -20.94 -4.92 9.92
N GLU A 174 -20.37 -3.75 9.68
CA GLU A 174 -19.29 -3.18 10.49
C GLU A 174 -18.03 -4.03 10.68
N MET A 175 -17.48 -4.58 9.60
CA MET A 175 -16.06 -4.93 9.58
C MET A 175 -15.41 -4.35 8.33
N GLY A 176 -15.41 -3.02 8.23
CA GLY A 176 -14.56 -2.36 7.24
C GLY A 176 -13.12 -2.80 7.48
N ALA A 177 -12.48 -3.35 6.45
CA ALA A 177 -11.03 -3.52 6.44
C ALA A 177 -10.42 -2.21 6.94
N LYS A 178 -9.69 -2.27 8.05
CA LYS A 178 -9.16 -1.07 8.68
C LYS A 178 -7.88 -0.72 7.93
N ALA A 179 -7.56 0.55 7.73
CA ALA A 179 -6.25 0.92 7.18
C ALA A 179 -5.16 0.83 8.28
N GLN A 180 -5.19 -0.21 9.12
CA GLN A 180 -4.37 -0.26 10.34
C GLN A 180 -2.87 -0.28 10.01
N GLY A 181 -2.47 -0.94 8.93
CA GLY A 181 -1.09 -0.88 8.43
C GLY A 181 -0.67 0.54 8.03
N SER A 182 -1.57 1.30 7.39
CA SER A 182 -1.35 2.71 7.05
C SER A 182 -1.27 3.57 8.32
N HIS A 183 -2.14 3.33 9.29
CA HIS A 183 -2.12 4.04 10.58
C HIS A 183 -0.81 3.79 11.31
N ASP A 184 -0.33 2.56 11.38
CA ASP A 184 0.92 2.23 12.06
C ASP A 184 2.10 2.98 11.43
N LEU A 185 2.18 3.06 10.10
CA LEU A 185 3.21 3.87 9.41
C LEU A 185 3.09 5.36 9.73
N ILE A 186 1.88 5.93 9.66
CA ILE A 186 1.61 7.34 9.98
C ILE A 186 1.96 7.65 11.44
N ASN A 187 1.72 6.71 12.36
CA ASN A 187 2.00 6.87 13.77
C ASN A 187 3.49 6.92 14.05
N GLN A 188 4.25 6.00 13.46
CA GLN A 188 5.69 5.97 13.61
C GLN A 188 6.33 7.22 13.01
N TRP A 189 5.85 7.64 11.83
CA TRP A 189 6.28 8.88 11.21
C TRP A 189 5.96 10.11 12.08
N ALA A 190 4.72 10.26 12.55
CA ALA A 190 4.33 11.37 13.40
C ALA A 190 5.12 11.41 14.71
N GLY A 191 5.33 10.25 15.34
CA GLY A 191 6.17 10.09 16.52
C GLY A 191 7.61 10.53 16.30
N SER A 192 8.20 10.19 15.14
CA SER A 192 9.55 10.64 14.75
C SER A 192 9.66 12.17 14.63
N ARG A 193 8.53 12.86 14.45
CA ARG A 193 8.41 14.32 14.36
C ARG A 193 7.93 14.96 15.66
N GLY A 194 7.98 14.22 16.77
CA GLY A 194 7.65 14.72 18.11
C GLY A 194 6.15 14.94 18.34
N ARG A 195 5.28 14.37 17.50
CA ARG A 195 3.83 14.39 17.69
C ARG A 195 3.38 13.13 18.40
N ASP A 196 2.42 13.25 19.32
CA ASP A 196 1.84 12.11 20.03
C ASP A 196 0.72 11.50 19.17
N PRO A 197 0.87 10.27 18.65
CA PRO A 197 -0.16 9.64 17.83
C PRO A 197 -1.47 9.35 18.55
N MET A 198 -1.50 9.41 19.89
CA MET A 198 -2.69 9.11 20.68
C MET A 198 -3.52 10.36 21.00
N THR A 199 -2.89 11.53 21.04
CA THR A 199 -3.53 12.76 21.54
C THR A 199 -3.49 13.92 20.56
N ASP A 200 -2.63 13.89 19.55
CA ASP A 200 -2.51 14.98 18.58
C ASP A 200 -3.64 14.92 17.53
N SER A 201 -4.49 15.94 17.54
CA SER A 201 -5.58 16.11 16.57
C SER A 201 -5.11 16.15 15.11
N VAL A 202 -3.90 16.63 14.83
CA VAL A 202 -3.33 16.62 13.48
C VAL A 202 -3.07 15.19 13.04
N VAL A 203 -2.54 14.34 13.92
CA VAL A 203 -2.28 12.93 13.59
C VAL A 203 -3.58 12.18 13.34
N ASN A 204 -4.63 12.45 14.14
CA ASN A 204 -5.96 11.89 13.89
C ASN A 204 -6.52 12.33 12.53
N TYR A 205 -6.45 13.62 12.22
CA TYR A 205 -6.89 14.14 10.93
C TYR A 205 -6.15 13.49 9.75
N LEU A 206 -4.84 13.26 9.86
CA LEU A 206 -4.05 12.61 8.82
C LEU A 206 -4.41 11.13 8.63
N ARG A 207 -4.74 10.42 9.72
CA ARG A 207 -5.28 9.05 9.62
C ARG A 207 -6.63 9.04 8.93
N ASP A 208 -7.51 9.99 9.26
CA ASP A 208 -8.81 10.12 8.58
C ASP A 208 -8.64 10.39 7.08
N GLN A 209 -7.67 11.23 6.70
CA GLN A 209 -7.31 11.43 5.28
C GLN A 209 -6.84 10.12 4.64
N SER A 210 -5.92 9.40 5.29
CA SER A 210 -5.47 8.09 4.82
C SER A 210 -6.63 7.10 4.65
N ASP A 211 -7.60 7.06 5.57
CA ASP A 211 -8.75 6.14 5.53
C ASP A 211 -9.68 6.41 4.35
N LEU A 212 -9.93 7.69 4.05
CA LEU A 212 -10.74 8.10 2.90
C LEU A 212 -10.10 7.60 1.59
N HIS A 213 -8.79 7.79 1.46
CA HIS A 213 -8.04 7.41 0.27
C HIS A 213 -7.79 5.91 0.15
N TYR A 214 -7.59 5.22 1.28
CA TYR A 214 -7.58 3.76 1.37
C TYR A 214 -8.91 3.18 0.86
N SER A 215 -10.03 3.69 1.36
CA SER A 215 -11.35 3.18 0.96
C SER A 215 -11.63 3.41 -0.52
N ALA A 216 -11.30 4.60 -1.04
CA ALA A 216 -11.49 4.93 -2.45
C ALA A 216 -10.65 4.05 -3.39
N SER A 217 -9.34 3.96 -3.14
CA SER A 217 -8.41 3.15 -3.94
C SER A 217 -8.72 1.66 -3.87
N ARG A 218 -9.05 1.14 -2.67
CA ARG A 218 -9.48 -0.26 -2.50
C ARG A 218 -10.72 -0.56 -3.33
N ASN A 219 -11.75 0.30 -3.26
CA ASN A 219 -12.97 0.09 -4.03
C ASN A 219 -12.71 0.14 -5.55
N GLN A 220 -11.85 1.05 -6.00
CA GLN A 220 -11.43 1.12 -7.41
C GLN A 220 -10.68 -0.15 -7.82
N ALA A 221 -9.70 -0.61 -7.04
CA ALA A 221 -8.95 -1.82 -7.33
C ALA A 221 -9.86 -3.07 -7.36
N LEU A 222 -10.83 -3.17 -6.45
CA LEU A 222 -11.84 -4.23 -6.50
C LEU A 222 -12.70 -4.16 -7.78
N ALA A 223 -13.05 -2.97 -8.25
CA ALA A 223 -13.75 -2.80 -9.52
C ALA A 223 -12.87 -3.23 -10.70
N ASP A 224 -11.58 -2.86 -10.72
CA ASP A 224 -10.61 -3.23 -11.76
C ASP A 224 -10.35 -4.74 -11.83
N LEU A 225 -10.51 -5.44 -10.70
CA LEU A 225 -10.44 -6.89 -10.54
C LEU A 225 -11.78 -7.60 -10.74
N HIS A 226 -12.83 -6.86 -11.12
CA HIS A 226 -14.20 -7.37 -11.32
C HIS A 226 -14.82 -8.02 -10.05
N ARG A 227 -14.46 -7.51 -8.87
CA ARG A 227 -15.01 -7.88 -7.55
C ARG A 227 -15.95 -6.85 -6.94
N GLY A 228 -16.18 -5.73 -7.62
CA GLY A 228 -17.10 -4.68 -7.17
C GLY A 228 -18.54 -5.17 -7.02
N LEU A 229 -19.24 -4.65 -6.02
CA LEU A 229 -20.70 -4.74 -5.94
C LEU A 229 -21.29 -3.96 -7.12
N SER A 230 -21.89 -4.67 -8.08
CA SER A 230 -22.77 -4.08 -9.10
C SER A 230 -24.07 -3.58 -8.48
#